data_AF-A0A444U4W7-F1
#
_entry.id   AF-A0A444U4W7-F1
#
_cell.length_a   1.000
_cell.length_b   1.000
_cell.length_c   1.000
_cell.angle_alpha   90.00
_cell.angle_beta   90.00
_cell.angle_gamma   90.00
#
_symmetry.space_group_name_H-M   'P 1'
#
loop_
_entity.id
_entity.type
_entity.pdbx_description
1 polymer ?
#
loop_
_entity_poly.entity_id
_entity_poly.type
_entity_poly.pdbx_seq_one_letter_code
_entity_poly.pdbx_strand_id
1 'polypeptide(L)' 'MASSSSNLEEDESLKGCEFYVQKHNIQQILKECIVNLCIAKPDRPMKFLREHFEKLEKPTTTASKREYVLQGI' A
#
# COMPACT_ATOMS: atom_id res chain seq x y z
N MET A 1 -21.70 15.57 34.37
CA MET A 1 -21.15 15.69 33.00
C MET A 1 -19.73 15.13 33.04
N ALA A 2 -19.54 13.87 32.66
CA ALA A 2 -18.22 13.24 32.64
C ALA A 2 -18.18 12.30 31.43
N SER A 3 -17.99 12.88 30.24
CA SER A 3 -17.91 12.13 28.98
C SER A 3 -17.05 12.87 27.96
N SER A 4 -15.91 13.41 28.41
CA SER A 4 -15.03 14.21 27.54
C SER A 4 -13.60 13.68 27.46
N SER A 5 -13.17 12.79 28.37
CA SER A 5 -11.79 12.27 28.37
C SER A 5 -11.55 11.15 27.34
N SER A 6 -12.56 10.34 27.02
CA SER A 6 -12.41 9.19 26.09
C SER A 6 -12.19 9.61 24.62
N ASN A 7 -12.66 10.79 24.21
CA ASN A 7 -12.50 11.25 22.82
C ASN A 7 -11.07 11.71 22.48
N LEU A 8 -10.29 12.17 23.46
CA LEU A 8 -8.95 12.70 23.23
C LEU A 8 -7.91 11.60 23.01
N GLU A 9 -8.01 10.50 23.77
CA GLU A 9 -7.13 9.32 23.63
C GLU A 9 -7.43 8.55 22.33
N GLU A 10 -8.70 8.52 21.91
CA GLU A 10 -9.11 7.98 20.60
C GLU A 10 -8.62 8.89 19.45
N ASP A 11 -8.71 10.23 19.56
CA ASP A 11 -8.20 11.15 18.54
C ASP A 11 -6.67 11.08 18.39
N GLU A 12 -5.92 10.96 19.49
CA GLU A 12 -4.47 10.74 19.44
C GLU A 12 -4.11 9.37 18.83
N SER A 13 -4.87 8.34 19.16
CA SER A 13 -4.70 7.01 18.56
C SER A 13 -4.96 7.05 17.05
N LEU A 14 -5.99 7.78 16.62
CA LEU A 14 -6.33 7.97 15.20
C LEU A 14 -5.25 8.78 14.46
N LYS A 15 -4.72 9.85 15.07
CA LYS A 15 -3.57 10.58 14.51
C LYS A 15 -2.34 9.69 14.35
N GLY A 16 -2.05 8.84 15.33
CA GLY A 16 -0.97 7.86 15.24
C GLY A 16 -1.16 6.87 14.09
N CYS A 17 -2.39 6.37 13.92
CA CYS A 17 -2.75 5.50 12.80
C CYS A 17 -2.61 6.21 11.45
N GLU A 18 -3.12 7.43 11.31
CA GLU A 18 -3.03 8.19 10.06
C GLU A 18 -1.57 8.48 9.70
N PHE A 19 -0.76 8.89 10.68
CA PHE A 19 0.67 9.10 10.48
C PHE A 19 1.40 7.82 10.08
N TYR A 20 1.11 6.68 10.71
CA TYR A 20 1.71 5.40 10.34
C TYR A 20 1.36 5.02 8.90
N VAL A 21 0.08 5.18 8.53
CA VAL A 21 -0.43 4.92 7.19
C VAL A 21 0.27 5.81 6.16
N GLN A 22 0.48 7.10 6.47
CA GLN A 22 1.20 8.02 5.59
C GLN A 22 2.70 7.70 5.52
N LYS A 23 3.36 7.53 6.67
CA LYS A 23 4.80 7.24 6.77
C LYS A 23 5.20 6.00 5.98
N HIS A 24 4.35 4.97 6.02
CA HIS A 24 4.59 3.70 5.32
C HIS A 24 3.88 3.63 3.96
N ASN A 25 3.24 4.72 3.50
CA ASN A 25 2.49 4.80 2.24
C ASN A 25 1.46 3.67 2.08
N ILE A 26 0.84 3.24 3.18
CA ILE A 26 -0.04 2.06 3.21
C ILE A 26 -1.24 2.25 2.28
N GLN A 27 -1.80 3.47 2.20
CA GLN A 27 -2.93 3.74 1.29
C GLN A 27 -2.56 3.47 -0.17
N GLN A 28 -1.37 3.92 -0.60
CA GLN A 28 -0.92 3.74 -1.97
C GLN A 28 -0.69 2.26 -2.28
N ILE A 29 -0.02 1.54 -1.38
CA ILE A 29 0.23 0.11 -1.52
C ILE A 29 -1.08 -0.66 -1.67
N LEU A 30 -2.06 -0.42 -0.79
CA LEU A 30 -3.36 -1.10 -0.85
C LEU A 30 -4.12 -0.77 -2.14
N LYS A 31 -4.08 0.49 -2.57
CA LYS A 31 -4.71 0.93 -3.83
C LYS A 31 -4.10 0.20 -5.03
N GLU A 32 -2.79 0.13 -5.12
CA GLU A 32 -2.10 -0.58 -6.22
C GLU A 32 -2.36 -2.08 -6.17
N CYS A 33 -2.43 -2.69 -4.97
CA CYS A 33 -2.83 -4.08 -4.82
C CYS A 33 -4.21 -4.36 -5.42
N ILE A 34 -5.21 -3.50 -5.14
CA ILE A 34 -6.56 -3.63 -5.67
C ILE A 34 -6.56 -3.47 -7.20
N VAL A 35 -5.89 -2.44 -7.72
CA VAL A 35 -5.78 -2.20 -9.17
C VAL A 35 -5.14 -3.41 -9.87
N ASN A 36 -4.03 -3.91 -9.35
CA ASN A 36 -3.33 -5.06 -9.91
C ASN A 36 -4.18 -6.34 -9.87
N LEU A 37 -4.95 -6.57 -8.80
CA LEU A 37 -5.91 -7.67 -8.73
C LEU A 37 -7.00 -7.53 -9.80
N CYS A 38 -7.54 -6.32 -9.99
CA CYS A 38 -8.58 -6.06 -10.98
C CYS A 38 -8.08 -6.20 -12.43
N ILE A 39 -6.81 -5.88 -12.68
CA ILE A 39 -6.17 -6.05 -14.01
C ILE A 39 -5.86 -7.52 -14.26
N ALA A 40 -5.21 -8.20 -13.32
CA ALA A 40 -4.72 -9.56 -13.51
C ALA A 40 -5.82 -10.62 -13.35
N LYS A 41 -6.90 -10.33 -12.60
CA LYS A 41 -8.00 -11.23 -12.24
C LYS A 41 -7.54 -12.69 -11.98
N PRO A 42 -6.57 -12.92 -11.08
CA PRO A 42 -6.06 -14.26 -10.85
C PRO A 42 -7.11 -15.14 -10.16
N ASP A 43 -7.15 -16.43 -10.49
CA ASP A 43 -7.95 -17.44 -9.77
C ASP A 43 -7.60 -17.54 -8.27
N ARG A 44 -6.38 -17.11 -7.89
CA ARG A 44 -5.86 -17.17 -6.52
C ARG A 44 -5.38 -15.79 -6.04
N PRO A 45 -6.29 -14.87 -5.65
CA PRO A 45 -5.94 -13.50 -5.24
C PRO A 45 -4.99 -13.45 -4.04
N MET A 46 -5.13 -14.37 -3.08
CA MET A 46 -4.26 -14.43 -1.90
C MET A 46 -2.80 -14.79 -2.24
N LYS A 47 -2.59 -15.64 -3.25
CA LYS A 47 -1.23 -15.98 -3.71
C LYS A 47 -0.58 -14.78 -4.39
N PHE A 48 -1.33 -14.11 -5.26
CA PHE A 48 -0.87 -12.92 -5.97
C PHE A 48 -0.46 -11.79 -5.01
N LEU A 49 -1.28 -11.49 -4.00
CA LEU A 49 -0.95 -10.49 -3.00
C LEU A 49 0.35 -10.82 -2.27
N ARG A 50 0.53 -12.07 -1.84
CA ARG A 50 1.76 -12.51 -1.15
C ARG A 50 3.01 -12.27 -2.00
N GLU A 51 2.97 -12.67 -3.27
CA GLU A 51 4.08 -12.42 -4.21
C GLU A 51 4.29 -10.93 -4.51
N HIS A 52 3.22 -10.13 -4.50
CA HIS A 52 3.31 -8.69 -4.72
C HIS A 52 3.97 -7.99 -3.52
N PHE A 53 3.54 -8.29 -2.29
CA PHE A 53 4.14 -7.73 -1.07
C PHE A 53 5.60 -8.16 -0.89
N GLU A 54 5.95 -9.42 -1.18
CA GLU A 54 7.35 -9.88 -1.11
C GLU A 54 8.27 -9.13 -2.10
N LYS A 55 7.73 -8.71 -3.26
CA LYS A 55 8.47 -7.86 -4.22
C LYS A 55 8.61 -6.43 -3.73
N LEU A 56 7.63 -5.90 -2.99
CA LEU A 56 7.68 -4.56 -2.38
C LEU A 56 8.67 -4.50 -1.22
N GLU A 57 8.82 -5.59 -0.45
CA GLU A 57 9.79 -5.69 0.64
C GLU A 57 11.25 -5.74 0.15
N LYS A 58 11.48 -6.18 -1.10
CA LYS A 58 12.80 -6.10 -1.73
C LYS A 58 13.00 -4.64 -2.18
N PRO A 59 13.99 -3.89 -1.64
CA PRO A 59 14.23 -2.52 -2.06
C PRO A 59 14.41 -2.53 -3.57
N THR A 60 13.60 -1.74 -4.26
CA THR A 60 13.50 -1.73 -5.72
C THR A 60 14.77 -1.16 -6.35
N THR A 61 15.87 -1.92 -6.34
CA THR A 61 17.03 -1.70 -7.22
C THR A 61 16.67 -2.13 -8.65
N THR A 62 15.42 -1.94 -9.11
CA THR A 62 15.01 -2.24 -10.50
C THR A 62 13.74 -1.48 -10.95
N ALA A 63 13.42 -0.31 -10.37
CA ALA A 63 12.38 0.59 -10.91
C ALA A 63 12.84 1.35 -12.18
N SER A 64 13.61 0.68 -13.05
CA SER A 64 13.97 1.19 -14.37
C SER A 64 14.19 -0.01 -15.29
N LYS A 65 13.14 -0.45 -16.00
CA LYS A 65 13.21 -1.35 -17.18
C LYS A 65 11.85 -1.66 -17.84
N ARG A 66 10.81 -0.85 -17.64
CA ARG A 66 9.59 -0.92 -18.47
C ARG A 66 9.31 0.34 -19.29
N GLU A 67 10.33 1.18 -19.45
CA GLU A 67 10.30 2.38 -20.30
C GLU A 67 11.52 2.43 -21.24
N TYR A 68 11.90 1.29 -21.84
CA TYR A 68 12.94 1.21 -22.89
C TYR A 68 12.52 0.36 -24.10
N VAL A 69 11.25 -0.05 -24.21
CA VAL A 69 10.73 -0.74 -25.42
C VAL A 69 9.94 0.22 -26.32
N LEU A 70 9.73 1.48 -25.91
CA LEU A 70 9.05 2.52 -26.70
C LEU A 70 9.99 3.61 -27.24
N GLN A 71 11.30 3.39 -27.23
CA GLN A 71 12.29 4.23 -27.88
C GLN A 71 13.31 3.28 -28.54
N GLY A 72 13.07 2.72 -29.72
CA GLY A 72 12.56 3.42 -30.89
C GLY A 72 13.67 4.18 -31.59
N ILE A 73 14.89 3.60 -31.71
CA ILE A 73 15.87 3.77 -32.80
C ILE A 73 16.59 2.44 -32.97
#